data_AF-A0A8B6M7W5-F1
#
_entry.id   AF-A0A8B6M7W5-F1
#
_cell.length_a   1.000
_cell.length_b   1.000
_cell.length_c   1.000
_cell.angle_alpha   90.00
_cell.angle_beta   90.00
_cell.angle_gamma   90.00
#
_symmetry.space_group_name_H-M   'P 1'
#
loop_
_entity.id
_entity.type
_entity.pdbx_description
1 polymer ?
#
loop_
_entity_poly.entity_id
_entity_poly.type
_entity_poly.pdbx_seq_one_letter_code
_entity_poly.pdbx_strand_id
1 'polypeptide(L)'
;MDDEIEQFLAEMAKGAEATIHELEIEEATLRALIGDERVEELERLWTKQLDPADEEDIKRYMDWDDKKLIWIWHRLERSRERRVAAGRAYMIRSQHSTAPAGTAPARPARGPRKPL
;
A
#
# COMPACT_ATOMS: atom_id res chain seq x y z
N MET A 1 -10.14 -22.46 -13.80
CA MET A 1 -9.24 -22.38 -12.63
C MET A 1 -8.62 -21.00 -12.54
N ASP A 2 -7.94 -20.50 -13.59
CA ASP A 2 -7.40 -19.13 -13.57
C ASP A 2 -8.50 -18.05 -13.51
N ASP A 3 -9.58 -18.17 -14.28
CA ASP A 3 -10.70 -17.20 -14.27
C ASP A 3 -11.41 -17.06 -12.91
N GLU A 4 -11.50 -18.15 -12.15
CA GLU A 4 -12.18 -18.19 -10.84
C GLU A 4 -11.31 -17.54 -9.76
N ILE A 5 -9.99 -17.69 -9.86
CA ILE A 5 -9.00 -17.01 -9.02
C ILE A 5 -8.97 -15.52 -9.35
N GLU A 6 -9.00 -15.15 -10.64
CA GLU A 6 -9.05 -13.74 -11.06
C GLU A 6 -10.33 -13.05 -10.57
N GLN A 7 -11.48 -13.73 -10.65
CA GLN A 7 -12.75 -13.20 -10.16
C GLN A 7 -12.78 -13.04 -8.63
N PHE A 8 -12.22 -14.00 -7.89
CA PHE A 8 -12.03 -13.88 -6.44
C PHE A 8 -11.14 -12.70 -6.06
N LEU A 9 -10.01 -12.52 -6.76
CA LEU A 9 -9.11 -11.38 -6.54
C LEU A 9 -9.78 -10.04 -6.87
N ALA A 10 -10.61 -9.99 -7.91
CA ALA A 10 -11.37 -8.79 -8.28
C ALA A 10 -12.41 -8.41 -7.22
N GLU A 11 -13.14 -9.38 -6.67
CA GLU A 11 -14.10 -9.13 -5.58
C GLU A 11 -13.40 -8.70 -4.29
N MET A 12 -12.25 -9.30 -3.96
CA MET A 12 -11.42 -8.86 -2.83
C MET A 12 -10.88 -7.43 -3.03
N ALA A 13 -10.49 -7.07 -4.26
CA ALA A 13 -10.05 -5.72 -4.60
C ALA A 13 -11.20 -4.71 -4.45
N LYS A 14 -12.40 -5.03 -4.94
CA LYS A 14 -13.61 -4.20 -4.76
C LYS A 14 -13.96 -4.01 -3.28
N GLY A 15 -13.90 -5.07 -2.48
CA GLY A 15 -14.14 -4.98 -1.04
C GLY A 15 -13.14 -4.04 -0.35
N ALA A 16 -11.86 -4.13 -0.71
CA ALA A 16 -10.84 -3.23 -0.19
C ALA A 16 -11.04 -1.78 -0.65
N GLU A 17 -11.47 -1.56 -1.89
CA GLU A 17 -11.80 -0.22 -2.42
C GLU A 17 -13.01 0.41 -1.72
N ALA A 18 -14.06 -0.38 -1.46
CA ALA A 18 -15.23 0.08 -0.73
C ALA A 18 -14.86 0.55 0.69
N THR A 19 -14.02 -0.20 1.40
CA THR A 19 -13.54 0.20 2.74
C THR A 19 -12.69 1.48 2.71
N ILE A 20 -11.94 1.71 1.65
CA ILE A 20 -11.14 2.94 1.51
C ILE A 20 -12.06 4.14 1.25
N HIS A 21 -13.06 3.96 0.39
CA HIS A 21 -14.03 5.01 0.10
C HIS A 21 -14.83 5.42 1.34
N GLU A 22 -15.25 4.44 2.16
CA GLU A 22 -15.89 4.70 3.45
C GLU A 22 -15.00 5.52 4.39
N LEU A 23 -13.70 5.19 4.47
CA LEU A 23 -12.73 5.94 5.28
C LEU A 23 -12.53 7.38 4.77
N GLU A 24 -12.54 7.60 3.45
CA GLU A 24 -12.42 8.95 2.85
C GLU A 24 -13.67 9.81 3.16
N ILE A 25 -14.86 9.22 3.11
CA ILE A 25 -16.11 9.90 3.50
C ILE A 25 -16.08 10.26 4.99
N GLU A 26 -15.64 9.31 5.82
CA GLU A 26 -15.56 9.52 7.26
C GLU A 26 -14.49 10.56 7.63
N GLU A 27 -13.35 10.59 6.94
CA GLU A 27 -12.34 11.64 7.06
C GLU A 27 -12.96 13.01 6.75
N ALA A 28 -13.63 13.15 5.61
CA ALA A 28 -14.25 14.41 5.22
C ALA A 28 -15.30 14.89 6.24
N THR A 29 -16.07 13.95 6.79
CA THR A 29 -17.08 14.22 7.83
C THR A 29 -16.42 14.70 9.13
N LEU A 30 -15.34 14.04 9.57
CA LEU A 30 -14.61 14.43 10.77
C LEU A 30 -13.90 15.77 10.61
N ARG A 31 -13.29 16.04 9.44
CA ARG A 31 -12.67 17.35 9.16
C ARG A 31 -13.70 18.48 9.27
N ALA A 32 -14.89 18.27 8.71
CA ALA A 32 -15.98 19.23 8.80
C ALA A 32 -16.51 19.42 10.23
N LEU A 33 -16.51 18.36 11.05
CA LEU A 33 -16.97 18.39 12.44
C LEU A 33 -15.97 19.10 13.37
N ILE A 34 -14.69 18.76 13.23
CA ILE A 34 -13.58 19.22 14.08
C ILE A 34 -13.20 20.68 13.76
N GLY A 35 -13.32 21.06 12.48
CA GLY A 35 -12.98 22.40 11.99
C GLY A 35 -11.51 22.54 11.57
N ASP A 36 -11.27 23.45 10.63
CA ASP A 36 -10.00 23.54 9.89
C ASP A 36 -8.78 23.82 10.80
N GLU A 37 -8.92 24.70 11.79
CA GLU A 37 -7.82 25.04 12.72
C GLU A 37 -7.33 23.81 13.49
N ARG A 38 -8.26 23.03 14.05
CA ARG A 38 -7.93 21.83 14.80
C ARG A 38 -7.41 20.72 13.88
N VAL A 39 -7.92 20.63 12.65
CA VAL A 39 -7.38 19.70 11.64
C VAL A 39 -5.93 20.06 11.31
N GLU A 40 -5.58 21.33 11.14
CA GLU A 40 -4.20 21.76 10.88
C GLU A 40 -3.23 21.44 12.03
N GLU A 41 -3.69 21.56 13.28
CA GLU A 41 -2.92 21.11 14.46
C GLU A 41 -2.65 19.61 14.43
N LEU A 42 -3.70 18.81 14.17
CA LEU A 42 -3.59 17.35 14.09
C LEU A 42 -2.72 16.91 12.91
N GLU A 43 -2.75 17.63 11.77
CA GLU A 43 -1.86 17.37 10.62
C GLU A 43 -0.40 17.64 10.97
N ARG A 44 -0.12 18.73 11.70
CA ARG A 44 1.24 19.02 12.20
C ARG A 44 1.72 17.97 13.19
N LEU A 45 0.84 17.52 14.08
CA LEU A 45 1.10 16.40 14.99
C LEU A 45 1.41 15.11 14.21
N TRP A 46 0.56 14.76 13.25
CA TRP A 46 0.69 13.56 12.42
C TRP A 46 2.00 13.54 11.62
N THR A 47 2.36 14.67 11.02
CA THR A 47 3.57 14.83 10.22
C THR A 47 4.83 15.12 11.04
N LYS A 48 4.72 15.13 12.37
CA LYS A 48 5.84 15.38 13.31
C LYS A 48 6.53 16.73 13.07
N GLN A 49 5.73 17.76 12.80
CA GLN A 49 6.20 19.13 12.55
C GLN A 49 6.06 20.05 13.77
N LEU A 50 5.75 19.49 14.94
CA LEU A 50 5.63 20.23 16.19
C LEU A 50 6.91 20.09 17.01
N ASP A 51 7.15 21.07 17.88
CA ASP A 51 8.11 20.88 18.95
C ASP A 51 7.54 19.94 20.04
N PRO A 52 8.38 19.38 20.92
CA PRO A 52 7.92 18.44 21.93
C PRO A 52 6.90 19.01 22.92
N ALA A 53 6.95 20.31 23.20
CA ALA A 53 6.03 20.92 24.16
C ALA A 53 4.63 21.07 23.55
N ASP A 54 4.54 21.54 22.32
CA ASP A 54 3.29 21.63 21.56
C ASP A 54 2.68 20.23 21.31
N GLU A 55 3.51 19.24 21.00
CA GLU A 55 3.08 17.85 20.83
C GLU A 55 2.45 17.28 22.12
N GLU A 56 3.05 17.53 23.28
CA GLU A 56 2.49 17.10 24.57
C GLU A 56 1.17 17.80 24.90
N ASP A 57 1.06 19.09 24.57
CA ASP A 57 -0.15 19.87 24.85
C ASP A 57 -1.34 19.39 24.01
N ILE A 58 -1.14 19.22 22.69
CA ILE A 58 -2.20 18.69 21.82
C ILE A 58 -2.63 17.30 22.27
N LYS A 59 -1.68 16.40 22.56
CA LYS A 59 -1.99 15.04 23.03
C LYS A 59 -2.78 15.03 24.34
N ARG A 60 -2.51 15.97 25.24
CA ARG A 60 -3.23 16.10 26.52
C ARG A 60 -4.70 16.42 26.31
N TYR A 61 -5.02 17.25 25.31
CA TYR A 61 -6.37 17.72 25.03
C TYR A 61 -7.05 16.99 23.87
N MET A 62 -6.48 15.88 23.37
CA MET A 62 -7.10 15.09 22.31
C MET A 62 -8.38 14.40 22.77
N ASP A 63 -9.48 14.69 22.08
CA ASP A 63 -10.76 14.04 22.29
C ASP A 63 -10.87 12.73 21.46
N TRP A 64 -12.08 12.21 21.30
CA TRP A 64 -12.30 10.98 20.53
C TRP A 64 -12.28 11.22 19.02
N ASP A 65 -12.80 12.34 18.55
CA ASP A 65 -12.87 12.68 17.12
C ASP A 65 -11.46 12.96 16.58
N ASP A 66 -10.61 13.65 17.37
CA ASP A 66 -9.19 13.84 17.06
C ASP A 66 -8.46 12.50 16.88
N LYS A 67 -8.65 11.57 17.82
CA LYS A 67 -8.03 10.23 17.80
C LYS A 67 -8.50 9.43 16.60
N LYS A 68 -9.78 9.55 16.27
CA LYS A 68 -10.39 8.86 15.15
C LYS A 68 -9.85 9.39 13.83
N LEU A 69 -9.72 10.71 13.68
CA LEU A 69 -9.16 11.31 12.47
C LEU A 69 -7.71 10.81 12.23
N ILE A 70 -6.86 10.83 13.25
CA ILE A 70 -5.50 10.29 13.16
C ILE A 70 -5.50 8.79 12.81
N TRP A 71 -6.41 8.01 13.39
CA TRP A 71 -6.53 6.58 13.06
C TRP A 71 -6.95 6.35 11.60
N ILE A 72 -7.85 7.18 11.06
CA ILE A 72 -8.27 7.13 9.65
C ILE A 72 -7.08 7.46 8.73
N TRP A 73 -6.32 8.52 9.02
CA TRP A 73 -5.12 8.86 8.24
C TRP A 73 -4.13 7.71 8.17
N HIS A 74 -3.87 7.06 9.30
CA HIS A 74 -3.00 5.88 9.33
C HIS A 74 -3.56 4.69 8.54
N ARG A 75 -4.88 4.49 8.52
CA ARG A 75 -5.53 3.46 7.70
C ARG A 75 -5.41 3.76 6.21
N LEU A 76 -5.63 5.01 5.82
CA LEU A 76 -5.51 5.47 4.44
C LEU A 76 -4.07 5.38 3.95
N GLU A 77 -3.08 5.78 4.76
CA GLU A 77 -1.66 5.67 4.43
C GLU A 77 -1.25 4.21 4.19
N ARG A 78 -1.57 3.30 5.13
CA ARG A 78 -1.29 1.87 4.95
C ARG A 78 -1.95 1.27 3.72
N SER A 79 -3.15 1.73 3.39
CA SER A 79 -3.82 1.28 2.18
C SER A 79 -3.06 1.71 0.92
N ARG A 80 -2.60 2.96 0.87
CA ARG A 80 -1.75 3.48 -0.21
C ARG A 80 -0.43 2.71 -0.31
N GLU A 81 0.25 2.46 0.81
CA GLU A 81 1.48 1.68 0.86
C GLU A 81 1.30 0.27 0.31
N ARG A 82 0.22 -0.43 0.70
CA ARG A 82 -0.11 -1.77 0.19
C ARG A 82 -0.33 -1.78 -1.32
N ARG A 83 -1.04 -0.77 -1.85
CA ARG A 83 -1.25 -0.62 -3.31
C ARG A 83 0.08 -0.42 -4.04
N VAL A 84 0.95 0.45 -3.52
CA VAL A 84 2.28 0.69 -4.09
C VAL A 84 3.13 -0.59 -4.06
N ALA A 85 3.12 -1.31 -2.94
CA ALA A 85 3.85 -2.57 -2.80
C ALA A 85 3.34 -3.65 -3.77
N ALA A 86 2.02 -3.80 -3.92
CA ALA A 86 1.40 -4.73 -4.86
C ALA A 86 1.74 -4.37 -6.31
N GLY A 87 1.68 -3.09 -6.68
CA GLY A 87 2.07 -2.60 -8.01
C GLY A 87 3.55 -2.88 -8.32
N ARG A 88 4.44 -2.63 -7.35
CA ARG A 88 5.88 -2.96 -7.48
C ARG A 88 6.10 -4.47 -7.65
N ALA A 89 5.42 -5.29 -6.86
CA ALA A 89 5.52 -6.75 -6.95
C ALA A 89 5.04 -7.27 -8.32
N TYR A 90 3.97 -6.70 -8.87
CA TYR A 90 3.47 -7.03 -10.21
C TYR A 90 4.46 -6.62 -11.30
N MET A 91 5.06 -5.43 -11.21
CA MET A 91 6.10 -4.99 -12.15
C MET A 91 7.33 -5.92 -12.14
N ILE A 92 7.81 -6.32 -10.96
CA ILE A 92 8.94 -7.26 -10.85
C ILE A 92 8.56 -8.63 -11.44
N ARG A 93 7.36 -9.13 -11.16
CA ARG A 93 6.88 -10.44 -11.66
C ARG A 93 6.69 -10.45 -13.19
N SER A 94 6.14 -9.39 -13.77
CA SER A 94 5.95 -9.26 -15.22
C SER A 94 7.28 -9.13 -15.98
N GLN A 95 8.29 -8.50 -15.36
CA GLN A 95 9.67 -8.48 -15.88
C GLN A 95 10.33 -9.87 -15.88
N HIS A 96 10.07 -10.70 -14.87
CA HIS A 96 10.55 -12.09 -14.84
C HIS A 96 9.81 -13.03 -15.82
N SER A 97 8.54 -12.75 -16.15
CA SER A 97 7.79 -13.50 -17.17
C SER A 97 8.13 -13.12 -18.62
N THR A 98 8.89 -12.04 -18.84
CA THR A 98 9.34 -11.59 -20.17
C THR A 98 10.78 -12.01 -20.49
N ALA A 99 11.33 -13.02 -19.81
CA ALA A 99 12.50 -13.73 -20.31
C ALA A 99 12.08 -14.59 -21.53
N PRO A 100 12.59 -14.32 -22.75
CA PRO A 100 12.29 -15.17 -23.89
C PRO A 100 12.82 -16.58 -23.61
N ALA A 101 12.01 -17.59 -23.92
CA ALA A 101 12.45 -18.96 -24.10
C ALA A 101 13.46 -19.01 -25.26
N GLY A 102 14.69 -18.59 -24.99
CA GLY A 102 15.75 -18.41 -25.95
C GLY A 102 16.96 -19.20 -25.54
N THR A 103 17.20 -20.28 -26.31
CA THR A 103 18.47 -21.00 -26.43
C THR A 103 18.68 -22.14 -25.44
N ALA A 104 18.21 -23.32 -25.85
CA ALA A 104 18.74 -24.59 -25.38
C ALA A 104 20.27 -24.60 -25.48
N PRO A 105 21.02 -25.03 -24.44
CA PRO A 105 22.46 -25.19 -24.58
C PRO A 105 22.74 -26.30 -25.59
N ALA A 106 23.42 -25.95 -26.68
CA ALA A 106 23.90 -26.89 -27.67
C ALA A 106 24.78 -27.95 -26.98
N ARG A 107 24.30 -29.20 -27.03
CA ARG A 107 24.97 -30.40 -26.55
C ARG A 107 26.36 -30.50 -27.22
N PRO A 108 27.47 -30.60 -26.47
CA PRO A 108 28.78 -30.72 -27.09
C PRO A 108 28.88 -32.05 -27.84
N ALA A 109 29.27 -31.97 -29.12
CA ALA A 109 29.51 -33.12 -29.97
C ALA A 109 30.62 -34.00 -29.36
N ARG A 110 30.32 -35.28 -29.16
CA ARG A 110 31.30 -36.31 -28.80
C ARG A 110 32.35 -36.41 -29.91
N GLY A 111 33.58 -35.99 -29.60
CA GLY A 111 34.76 -36.30 -30.43
C GLY A 111 35.07 -37.81 -30.45
N PRO A 112 35.74 -38.31 -31.49
CA PRO A 112 35.93 -39.74 -31.72
C PRO A 112 36.92 -40.34 -30.73
N ARG A 113 36.61 -41.54 -30.23
CA ARG A 113 37.53 -42.37 -29.44
C ARG A 113 38.66 -42.85 -30.34
N LYS A 114 39.92 -42.54 -29.99
CA LYS A 114 41.10 -43.25 -30.51
C LYS A 114 41.38 -44.47 -29.63
N PRO A 115 41.68 -45.64 -30.21
CA PRO A 115 42.22 -46.77 -29.47
C PRO A 115 43.73 -46.64 -29.39
N LEU A 116 44.30 -47.02 -28.24
CA LEU A 116 45.64 -47.60 -28.07
C LEU A 116 45.68 -48.28 -26.70
#